data_AF-A0A4V0X2L8-F1
#
_entry.id   AF-A0A4V0X2L8-F1
#
_cell.length_a   1.000
_cell.length_b   1.000
_cell.length_c   1.000
_cell.angle_alpha   90.00
_cell.angle_beta   90.00
_cell.angle_gamma   90.00
#
_symmetry.space_group_name_H-M   'P 1'
#
loop_
_entity.id
_entity.type
_entity.pdbx_description
1 polymer ?
#
loop_
_entity_poly.entity_id
_entity_poly.type
_entity_poly.pdbx_seq_one_letter_code
_entity_poly.pdbx_strand_id
1 'polypeptide(L)'
;MNKFFKNINLKILYISFTLTFVISCSANSEKYGKITLHTTGNRDTFIFTVSEEFLENNSSSLKNEVKNLGIKISVVEYNLLKKLLKDKKFCYNQKNNQDFTIVSRQEKIYDMTFSHLIATSYKARPLTARSYFGECKSSKN
;
A
#
# COMPACT_ATOMS: atom_id res chain seq x y z
N MET A 1 45.98 -43.55 -13.44
CA MET A 1 44.86 -43.41 -12.48
C MET A 1 45.37 -42.79 -11.19
N ASN A 2 44.55 -41.93 -10.56
CA ASN A 2 44.62 -41.50 -9.16
C ASN A 2 45.48 -40.28 -8.76
N LYS A 3 45.41 -39.14 -9.49
CA LYS A 3 45.73 -37.82 -8.88
C LYS A 3 44.75 -36.68 -9.19
N PHE A 4 43.66 -36.93 -9.93
CA PHE A 4 42.70 -35.87 -10.29
C PHE A 4 41.50 -35.72 -9.34
N PHE A 5 41.28 -36.65 -8.40
CA PHE A 5 40.05 -36.69 -7.61
C PHE A 5 40.13 -36.08 -6.19
N LYS A 6 41.28 -35.57 -5.74
CA LYS A 6 41.45 -35.19 -4.33
C LYS A 6 41.23 -33.71 -4.00
N ASN A 7 41.04 -32.82 -4.99
CA ASN A 7 40.88 -31.38 -4.76
C ASN A 7 39.48 -30.81 -5.04
N ILE A 8 38.51 -31.65 -5.43
CA ILE A 8 37.15 -31.18 -5.76
C ILE A 8 36.23 -31.15 -4.53
N ASN A 9 36.56 -31.88 -3.46
CA ASN A 9 35.70 -32.03 -2.28
C ASN A 9 35.81 -30.92 -1.21
N LEU A 10 36.78 -29.99 -1.29
CA LEU A 10 36.96 -28.97 -0.25
C LEU A 10 36.36 -27.59 -0.60
N LYS A 11 36.13 -27.29 -1.89
CA LYS A 11 35.55 -26.00 -2.32
C LYS A 11 34.02 -25.98 -2.36
N ILE A 12 33.37 -27.14 -2.44
CA ILE A 12 31.90 -27.23 -2.50
C ILE A 12 31.26 -27.10 -1.10
N LEU A 13 32.02 -27.38 -0.03
CA LEU A 13 31.54 -27.25 1.34
C LEU A 13 31.39 -25.78 1.81
N TYR A 14 32.14 -24.85 1.22
CA TYR A 14 32.13 -23.43 1.62
C TYR A 14 31.08 -22.57 0.91
N ILE A 15 30.52 -23.03 -0.22
CA ILE A 15 29.51 -22.27 -0.97
C ILE A 15 28.10 -22.43 -0.36
N SER A 16 27.92 -23.42 0.52
CA SER A 16 26.62 -23.72 1.14
C SER A 16 26.34 -22.95 2.43
N PHE A 17 27.29 -22.15 2.95
CA PHE A 17 27.15 -21.49 4.25
C PHE A 17 26.89 -19.96 4.18
N THR A 18 26.94 -19.36 3.00
CA THR A 18 26.54 -17.95 2.79
C THR A 18 25.22 -17.82 2.04
N LEU A 19 24.34 -18.81 2.17
CA LEU A 19 22.91 -18.64 1.90
C LEU A 19 22.23 -18.11 3.18
N THR A 20 22.78 -17.04 3.75
CA THR A 20 22.15 -16.28 4.83
C THR A 20 20.90 -15.62 4.26
N PHE A 21 19.78 -16.35 4.36
CA PHE A 21 18.46 -15.86 4.72
C PHE A 21 18.34 -14.33 4.70
N VAL A 22 18.10 -13.78 3.52
CA VAL A 22 17.42 -12.49 3.38
C VAL A 22 15.97 -12.76 3.77
N ILE A 23 15.71 -12.90 5.08
CA ILE A 23 14.36 -12.71 5.63
C ILE A 23 14.10 -11.22 5.46
N SER A 24 13.72 -10.86 4.24
CA SER A 24 13.07 -9.60 3.97
C SER A 24 11.81 -9.64 4.81
N CYS A 25 11.87 -9.03 6.00
CA CYS A 25 10.69 -8.79 6.81
C CYS A 25 9.81 -7.85 5.97
N SER A 26 8.97 -8.44 5.14
CA SER A 26 7.95 -7.75 4.38
C SER A 26 7.04 -7.12 5.42
N ALA A 27 7.26 -5.83 5.70
CA ALA A 27 6.37 -5.05 6.54
C ALA A 27 4.98 -5.16 5.92
N ASN A 28 4.11 -5.93 6.57
CA ASN A 28 2.80 -6.29 6.05
C ASN A 28 1.99 -5.00 5.86
N SER A 29 1.89 -4.55 4.62
CA SER A 29 1.32 -3.24 4.30
C SER A 29 -0.19 -3.22 4.50
N GLU A 30 -0.80 -4.41 4.61
CA GLU A 30 -2.20 -4.61 4.96
C GLU A 30 -2.55 -4.13 6.38
N LYS A 31 -1.56 -4.01 7.28
CA LYS A 31 -1.74 -3.41 8.60
C LYS A 31 -2.12 -1.92 8.48
N TYR A 32 -1.54 -1.23 7.50
CA TYR A 32 -1.62 0.21 7.35
C TYR A 32 -2.67 0.68 6.35
N GLY A 33 -3.09 -0.20 5.44
CA GLY A 33 -4.18 0.09 4.53
C GLY A 33 -4.82 -1.17 3.95
N LYS A 34 -6.09 -1.05 3.58
CA LYS A 34 -6.88 -2.13 2.99
C LYS A 34 -7.42 -1.70 1.63
N ILE A 35 -7.39 -2.62 0.67
CA ILE A 35 -8.03 -2.45 -0.63
C ILE A 35 -9.10 -3.51 -0.80
N THR A 36 -10.30 -3.07 -1.17
CA THR A 36 -11.41 -3.94 -1.55
C THR A 36 -11.77 -3.63 -2.99
N LEU A 37 -11.82 -4.66 -3.84
CA LEU A 37 -12.24 -4.55 -5.24
C LEU A 37 -13.74 -4.83 -5.34
N HIS A 38 -14.43 -4.03 -6.13
CA HIS A 38 -15.85 -4.16 -6.43
C HIS A 38 -16.04 -4.12 -7.95
N THR A 39 -16.49 -5.24 -8.51
CA THR A 39 -16.84 -5.32 -9.94
C THR A 39 -18.32 -5.02 -10.09
N THR A 40 -18.66 -3.93 -10.78
CA THR A 40 -20.04 -3.55 -11.09
C THR A 40 -20.19 -3.44 -12.61
N GLY A 41 -20.80 -4.48 -13.21
CA GLY A 41 -20.89 -4.59 -14.67
C GLY A 41 -19.51 -4.69 -15.32
N ASN A 42 -19.19 -3.79 -16.25
CA ASN A 42 -17.91 -3.73 -16.97
C ASN A 42 -16.86 -2.81 -16.33
N ARG A 43 -17.08 -2.37 -15.08
CA ARG A 43 -16.16 -1.48 -14.36
C ARG A 43 -15.68 -2.15 -13.10
N ASP A 44 -14.36 -2.21 -12.96
CA ASP A 44 -13.69 -2.61 -11.74
C ASP A 44 -13.38 -1.35 -10.92
N THR A 45 -14.02 -1.24 -9.77
CA THR A 45 -13.84 -0.13 -8.83
C THR A 45 -13.18 -0.65 -7.57
N PHE A 46 -12.54 0.23 -6.80
CA PHE A 46 -11.91 -0.15 -5.54
C PHE A 46 -12.15 0.88 -4.45
N ILE A 47 -12.19 0.39 -3.22
CA ILE A 47 -12.17 1.20 -2.00
C ILE A 47 -10.84 0.95 -1.32
N PHE A 48 -10.04 2.02 -1.17
CA PHE A 48 -8.80 2.03 -0.42
C PHE A 48 -9.01 2.75 0.90
N THR A 49 -8.71 2.10 2.02
CA THR A 49 -8.82 2.69 3.36
C THR A 49 -7.47 2.69 4.05
N VAL A 50 -7.12 3.80 4.70
CA VAL A 50 -5.88 4.02 5.44
C VAL A 50 -6.18 3.99 6.94
N SER A 51 -5.36 3.28 7.70
CA SER A 51 -5.51 3.20 9.16
C SER A 51 -5.06 4.48 9.86
N GLU A 52 -5.63 4.76 11.03
CA GLU A 52 -5.29 5.94 11.84
C GLU A 52 -3.82 5.88 12.31
N GLU A 53 -3.33 4.70 12.70
CA GLU A 53 -1.92 4.46 13.05
C GLU A 53 -0.96 4.87 11.92
N PHE A 54 -1.32 4.61 10.66
CA PHE A 54 -0.49 5.03 9.52
C PHE A 54 -0.44 6.57 9.38
N LEU A 55 -1.57 7.24 9.61
CA LEU A 55 -1.68 8.69 9.54
C LEU A 55 -0.91 9.38 10.69
N GLU A 56 -0.96 8.80 11.88
CA GLU A 56 -0.19 9.26 13.04
C GLU A 56 1.31 9.19 12.78
N ASN A 57 1.79 8.01 12.35
CA ASN A 57 3.21 7.75 12.10
C ASN A 57 3.77 8.55 10.92
N ASN A 58 2.91 9.08 10.03
CA ASN A 58 3.32 9.84 8.85
C ASN A 58 2.81 11.29 8.86
N SER A 59 2.39 11.81 10.01
CA SER A 59 1.73 13.11 10.16
C SER A 59 2.46 14.30 9.50
N SER A 60 3.80 14.31 9.54
CA SER A 60 4.64 15.32 8.88
C SER A 60 4.60 15.22 7.35
N SER A 61 4.58 13.99 6.82
CA SER A 61 4.59 13.67 5.39
C SER A 61 3.22 13.82 4.72
N LEU A 62 2.13 13.88 5.49
CA LEU A 62 0.78 14.09 4.98
C LEU A 62 0.60 15.45 4.28
N LYS A 63 1.48 16.42 4.53
CA LYS A 63 1.45 17.75 3.88
C LYS A 63 1.90 17.70 2.41
N ASN A 64 2.63 16.66 2.02
CA ASN A 64 3.12 16.50 0.66
C ASN A 64 2.04 15.81 -0.17
N GLU A 65 1.21 16.60 -0.84
CA GLU A 65 0.14 16.09 -1.71
C GLU A 65 0.65 15.73 -3.11
N VAL A 66 0.07 14.70 -3.71
CA VAL A 66 0.32 14.36 -5.11
C VAL A 66 -0.35 15.42 -5.99
N LYS A 67 0.47 16.22 -6.67
CA LYS A 67 0.00 17.21 -7.64
C LYS A 67 -0.59 16.50 -8.86
N ASN A 68 -1.58 17.11 -9.50
CA ASN A 68 -2.23 16.67 -10.77
C ASN A 68 -3.28 15.54 -10.67
N LEU A 69 -3.71 15.12 -9.48
CA LEU A 69 -4.81 14.14 -9.35
C LEU A 69 -6.20 14.77 -9.16
N GLY A 70 -6.29 16.08 -8.90
CA GLY A 70 -7.56 16.75 -8.57
C GLY A 70 -8.17 16.37 -7.22
N ILE A 71 -7.55 15.42 -6.49
CA ILE A 71 -7.98 14.92 -5.19
C ILE A 71 -6.83 15.04 -4.20
N LYS A 72 -7.14 15.45 -2.98
CA LYS A 72 -6.18 15.53 -1.88
C LYS A 72 -5.78 14.13 -1.42
N ILE A 73 -4.63 13.65 -1.86
CA ILE A 73 -3.97 12.44 -1.38
C ILE A 73 -2.49 12.75 -1.16
N SER A 74 -1.94 12.36 -0.01
CA SER A 74 -0.51 12.53 0.24
C SER A 74 0.32 11.54 -0.56
N VAL A 75 1.59 11.88 -0.79
CA VAL A 75 2.55 11.00 -1.48
C VAL A 75 2.69 9.66 -0.76
N VAL A 76 2.67 9.66 0.58
CA VAL A 76 2.79 8.42 1.38
C VAL A 76 1.54 7.54 1.27
N GLU A 77 0.34 8.14 1.30
CA GLU A 77 -0.92 7.41 1.07
C GLU A 77 -0.98 6.83 -0.34
N TYR A 78 -0.53 7.61 -1.33
CA TYR A 78 -0.50 7.18 -2.73
C TYR A 78 0.49 6.04 -2.98
N ASN A 79 1.66 6.07 -2.32
CA ASN A 79 2.63 4.98 -2.39
C ASN A 79 2.12 3.71 -1.71
N LEU A 80 1.41 3.84 -0.58
CA LEU A 80 0.75 2.72 0.08
C LEU A 80 -0.31 2.09 -0.83
N LEU A 81 -1.15 2.92 -1.47
CA LEU A 81 -2.14 2.46 -2.46
C LEU A 81 -1.47 1.66 -3.59
N LYS A 82 -0.43 2.22 -4.24
CA LYS A 82 0.30 1.55 -5.32
C LYS A 82 0.86 0.20 -4.90
N LYS A 83 1.48 0.15 -3.71
CA LYS A 83 2.03 -1.09 -3.15
C LYS A 83 0.94 -2.14 -2.95
N LEU A 84 -0.17 -1.78 -2.32
CA LEU A 84 -1.28 -2.70 -2.09
C LEU A 84 -1.92 -3.19 -3.39
N LEU A 85 -2.13 -2.32 -4.38
CA LEU A 85 -2.61 -2.72 -5.70
C LEU A 85 -1.63 -3.69 -6.38
N LYS A 86 -0.33 -3.51 -6.19
CA LYS A 86 0.71 -4.38 -6.76
C LYS A 86 0.71 -5.75 -6.08
N ASP A 87 0.67 -5.75 -4.75
CA ASP A 87 0.68 -6.98 -3.95
C ASP A 87 -0.56 -7.84 -4.22
N LYS A 88 -1.72 -7.21 -4.45
CA LYS A 88 -2.98 -7.89 -4.83
C LYS A 88 -3.14 -8.16 -6.33
N LYS A 89 -2.20 -7.73 -7.17
CA LYS A 89 -2.28 -7.83 -8.65
C LYS A 89 -3.55 -7.17 -9.24
N PHE A 90 -3.94 -6.00 -8.72
CA PHE A 90 -5.12 -5.26 -9.17
C PHE A 90 -4.80 -4.10 -10.13
N CYS A 91 -5.79 -3.74 -10.95
CA CYS A 91 -5.75 -2.65 -11.94
C CYS A 91 -4.58 -2.74 -12.94
N TYR A 92 -4.23 -3.94 -13.40
CA TYR A 92 -3.22 -4.12 -14.45
C TYR A 92 -3.85 -4.01 -15.84
N ASN A 93 -3.23 -3.24 -16.73
CA ASN A 93 -3.60 -3.22 -18.14
C ASN A 93 -2.90 -4.36 -18.92
N GLN A 94 -3.22 -4.49 -20.22
CA GLN A 94 -2.63 -5.50 -21.10
C GLN A 94 -1.09 -5.42 -21.23
N LYS A 95 -0.51 -4.24 -20.98
CA LYS A 95 0.95 -4.02 -20.97
C LYS A 95 1.58 -4.31 -19.60
N ASN A 96 0.83 -4.93 -18.69
CA ASN A 96 1.23 -5.22 -17.32
C ASN A 96 1.63 -3.97 -16.51
N ASN A 97 1.08 -2.81 -16.85
CA ASN A 97 1.25 -1.58 -16.09
C ASN A 97 0.00 -1.34 -15.23
N GLN A 98 0.21 -0.85 -14.01
CA GLN A 98 -0.90 -0.42 -13.15
C GLN A 98 -1.56 0.83 -13.75
N ASP A 99 -2.84 0.74 -14.05
CA ASP A 99 -3.64 1.84 -14.59
C ASP A 99 -4.95 2.01 -13.79
N PHE A 100 -5.01 3.10 -13.03
CA PHE A 100 -6.11 3.40 -12.14
C PHE A 100 -6.31 4.91 -12.00
N THR A 101 -7.47 5.31 -11.52
CA THR A 101 -7.77 6.70 -11.16
C THR A 101 -8.50 6.73 -9.85
N ILE A 102 -8.11 7.67 -8.99
CA ILE A 102 -8.84 7.96 -7.76
C ILE A 102 -9.94 8.94 -8.16
N VAL A 103 -11.17 8.65 -7.78
CA VAL A 103 -12.36 9.43 -8.16
C VAL A 103 -12.82 10.32 -7.02
N SER A 104 -12.76 9.83 -5.78
CA SER A 104 -13.12 10.65 -4.62
C SER A 104 -12.39 10.23 -3.34
N ARG A 105 -12.36 11.15 -2.38
CA ARG A 105 -11.91 10.92 -1.01
C ARG A 105 -13.13 11.01 -0.09
N GLN A 106 -13.26 10.03 0.78
CA GLN A 106 -14.25 9.97 1.84
C GLN A 106 -13.51 10.06 3.18
N GLU A 107 -13.78 11.12 3.93
CA GLU A 107 -13.38 11.20 5.33
C GLU A 107 -14.51 10.64 6.17
N LYS A 108 -14.19 9.80 7.15
CA LYS A 108 -15.21 9.33 8.10
C LYS A 108 -15.69 10.53 8.91
N ILE A 109 -16.93 10.95 8.67
CA ILE A 109 -17.57 12.03 9.40
C ILE A 109 -18.04 11.44 10.73
N TYR A 110 -17.38 11.82 11.83
CA TYR A 110 -17.91 11.60 13.16
C TYR A 110 -19.02 12.63 13.40
N ASP A 111 -20.10 12.22 14.10
CA ASP A 111 -21.17 13.15 14.50
C ASP A 111 -20.53 14.38 15.17
N MET A 112 -21.03 15.57 14.83
CA MET A 112 -20.49 16.85 15.28
C MET A 112 -20.44 16.91 16.82
N THR A 113 -21.43 16.31 17.47
CA THR A 113 -21.51 16.17 18.94
C THR A 113 -20.35 15.33 19.50
N PHE A 114 -20.06 14.19 18.90
CA PHE A 114 -18.95 13.32 19.30
C PHE A 114 -17.58 13.98 19.03
N SER A 115 -17.47 14.67 17.90
CA SER A 115 -16.27 15.41 17.52
C SER A 115 -15.95 16.55 18.50
N HIS A 116 -16.99 17.27 18.95
CA HIS A 116 -16.86 18.34 19.95
C HIS A 116 -16.41 17.80 21.30
N LEU A 117 -16.98 16.67 21.75
CA LEU A 117 -16.60 16.03 23.01
C LEU A 117 -15.12 15.61 22.99
N ILE A 118 -14.63 14.98 21.93
CA ILE A 118 -13.21 14.59 21.81
C ILE A 118 -12.29 15.83 21.76
N ALA A 119 -12.65 16.84 20.99
CA ALA A 119 -11.83 18.05 20.86
C ALA A 119 -11.69 18.81 22.19
N THR A 120 -12.77 18.90 22.97
CA THR A 120 -12.75 19.59 24.27
C THR A 120 -12.09 18.78 25.37
N SER A 121 -12.26 17.46 25.39
CA SER A 121 -11.67 16.60 26.43
C SER A 121 -10.19 16.28 26.20
N TYR A 122 -9.74 16.18 24.94
CA TYR A 122 -8.37 15.73 24.64
C TYR A 122 -7.49 16.78 23.92
N LYS A 123 -8.02 17.96 23.56
CA LYS A 123 -7.32 18.95 22.69
C LYS A 123 -6.74 18.33 21.41
N ALA A 124 -7.23 17.18 20.99
CA ALA A 124 -6.75 16.45 19.84
C ALA A 124 -7.73 16.64 18.69
N ARG A 125 -7.24 17.03 17.52
CA ARG A 125 -8.03 16.92 16.29
C ARG A 125 -8.15 15.43 16.00
N PRO A 126 -9.36 14.84 15.94
CA PRO A 126 -9.50 13.42 15.71
C PRO A 126 -8.86 13.06 14.36
N LEU A 127 -7.86 12.18 14.39
CA LEU A 127 -7.27 11.60 13.19
C LEU A 127 -8.23 10.54 12.69
N THR A 128 -9.08 10.93 11.75
CA THR A 128 -10.10 10.04 11.21
C THR A 128 -9.47 9.14 10.16
N ALA A 129 -9.79 7.84 10.20
CA ALA A 129 -9.52 6.94 9.07
C ALA A 129 -9.97 7.59 7.75
N ARG A 130 -9.16 7.44 6.70
CA ARG A 130 -9.41 8.01 5.37
C ARG A 130 -9.70 6.90 4.39
N SER A 131 -10.72 7.10 3.57
CA SER A 131 -11.07 6.20 2.49
C SER A 131 -11.02 6.93 1.16
N TYR A 132 -10.66 6.21 0.11
CA TYR A 132 -10.56 6.68 -1.25
C TYR A 132 -11.32 5.72 -2.14
N PHE A 133 -12.16 6.26 -3.01
CA PHE A 133 -12.83 5.51 -4.04
C PHE A 133 -12.09 5.72 -5.36
N GLY A 134 -11.83 4.64 -6.08
CA GLY A 134 -11.17 4.70 -7.37
C GLY A 134 -11.67 3.64 -8.34
N GLU A 135 -11.20 3.75 -9.57
CA GLU A 135 -11.54 2.88 -10.68
C GLU A 135 -10.27 2.35 -11.32
N CYS A 136 -10.24 1.05 -11.61
CA CYS A 136 -9.26 0.49 -12.52
C CYS A 136 -9.67 0.91 -13.94
N LYS A 137 -8.73 1.44 -14.72
CA LYS A 137 -9.00 1.69 -16.13
C LYS A 137 -8.96 0.36 -16.85
N SER A 138 -10.14 -0.23 -17.04
CA SER A 138 -10.27 -1.43 -17.84
C SER A 138 -9.70 -1.14 -19.23
N SER A 139 -8.74 -1.97 -19.64
CA SER A 139 -8.19 -1.99 -20.99
C SER A 139 -9.28 -2.46 -21.94
N LYS A 140 -10.25 -1.59 -22.26
CA LYS A 140 -11.12 -1.82 -23.39
C LYS A 140 -10.25 -1.70 -24.64
N ASN A 141 -10.08 -2.85 -25.30
CA ASN A 141 -9.70 -2.93 -26.71
C ASN A 141 -10.54 -1.97 -27.55
#